data_AF-A0A943G079-F1
#
_entry.id   AF-A0A943G079-F1
#
_cell.length_a   1.000
_cell.length_b   1.000
_cell.length_c   1.000
_cell.angle_alpha   90.00
_cell.angle_beta   90.00
_cell.angle_gamma   90.00
#
_symmetry.space_group_name_H-M   'P 1'
#
loop_
_entity.id
_entity.type
_entity.pdbx_description
1 polymer ?
#
loop_
_entity_poly.entity_id
_entity_poly.type
_entity_poly.pdbx_seq_one_letter_code
_entity_poly.pdbx_strand_id
1 'polypeptide(L)'
;MKKKLSVIAVIILVLAICVSAWFYGYYNHKSNDNLPTLAAIAEMSEADVNSLLPGYHIDQLREVWGKPDTSENGTACWKIGNDTILIVSYKNNGIVAICGLKDDSGTSIGE
;
A
#
# COMPACT_ATOMS: atom_id res chain seq x y z
N MET A 1 24.20 43.22 8.49
CA MET A 1 23.33 42.16 9.04
C MET A 1 22.50 41.42 7.97
N LYS A 2 22.08 42.07 6.87
CA LYS A 2 21.30 41.48 5.76
C LYS A 2 21.90 40.21 5.13
N LYS A 3 23.22 40.15 4.91
CA LYS A 3 23.88 38.94 4.37
C LYS A 3 23.77 37.73 5.29
N LYS A 4 23.90 37.91 6.62
CA LYS A 4 23.78 36.82 7.60
C LYS A 4 22.33 36.31 7.69
N LEU A 5 21.35 37.21 7.65
CA LEU A 5 19.93 36.86 7.56
C LEU A 5 19.59 36.11 6.25
N SER A 6 20.15 36.56 5.12
CA SER A 6 19.97 35.90 3.82
C SER A 6 20.57 34.48 3.82
N VAL A 7 21.73 34.28 4.44
CA VAL A 7 22.36 32.95 4.54
C VAL A 7 21.53 32.03 5.44
N ILE A 8 21.04 32.51 6.59
CA ILE A 8 20.18 31.73 7.48
C ILE A 8 18.88 31.33 6.77
N ALA A 9 18.26 32.24 6.02
CA ALA A 9 17.04 31.94 5.26
C ALA A 9 17.27 30.86 4.18
N VAL A 10 18.41 30.90 3.48
CA VAL A 10 18.76 29.87 2.49
C VAL A 10 18.99 28.52 3.16
N ILE A 11 19.65 28.47 4.33
CA ILE A 11 19.87 27.23 5.07
C ILE A 11 18.54 26.61 5.52
N ILE A 12 17.62 27.43 6.04
CA ILE A 12 16.28 26.96 6.44
C ILE A 12 15.51 26.41 5.23
N LEU A 13 15.59 27.09 4.07
CA LEU A 13 14.94 26.62 2.84
C LEU A 13 15.51 25.26 2.38
N VAL A 14 16.83 25.09 2.40
CA VAL A 14 17.47 23.81 2.03
C VAL A 14 17.08 22.70 3.01
N LEU A 15 17.07 22.98 4.31
CA LEU A 15 16.60 22.02 5.32
C LEU A 15 15.14 21.62 5.08
N ALA A 16 14.26 22.58 4.78
CA ALA A 16 12.85 22.30 4.49
C ALA A 16 12.69 21.38 3.26
N ILE A 17 13.47 21.61 2.19
CA ILE A 17 13.45 20.75 1.00
C ILE A 17 13.96 19.34 1.33
N CYS A 18 15.06 19.22 2.09
CA CYS A 18 15.58 17.92 2.51
C CYS A 18 14.56 17.13 3.35
N VAL A 19 13.89 17.78 4.31
CA VAL A 19 12.85 17.12 5.12
C VAL A 19 11.67 16.70 4.26
N SER A 20 11.25 17.54 3.31
CA SER A 20 10.16 17.24 2.37
C SER A 20 10.48 16.03 1.49
N ALA A 21 11.71 15.97 0.96
CA ALA A 21 12.16 14.84 0.14
C ALA A 21 12.28 13.55 0.97
N TRP A 22 12.77 13.63 2.20
CA TRP A 22 12.84 12.49 3.11
C TRP A 22 11.44 11.98 3.49
N PHE A 23 10.52 12.89 3.79
CA PHE A 23 9.12 12.56 4.07
C PHE A 23 8.44 11.94 2.86
N TYR A 24 8.64 12.51 1.66
CA TYR A 24 8.12 11.92 0.42
C TYR A 24 8.65 10.51 0.21
N GLY A 25 9.96 10.29 0.39
CA GLY A 25 10.56 8.97 0.33
C GLY A 25 9.97 8.01 1.36
N TYR A 26 9.84 8.43 2.61
CA TYR A 26 9.32 7.60 3.71
C TYR A 26 7.86 7.15 3.48
N TYR A 27 6.98 8.06 3.05
CA TYR A 27 5.56 7.73 2.81
C TYR A 27 5.35 6.94 1.51
N ASN A 28 6.19 7.16 0.48
CA ASN A 28 6.10 6.39 -0.76
C ASN A 28 6.92 5.09 -0.71
N HIS A 29 7.69 4.86 0.35
CA HIS A 29 8.39 3.61 0.56
C HIS A 29 7.37 2.55 0.98
N LYS A 30 7.26 1.50 0.16
CA LYS A 30 6.37 0.36 0.42
C LYS A 30 6.96 -0.51 1.53
N SER A 31 6.76 -0.08 2.77
CA SER A 31 7.11 -0.79 4.01
C SER A 31 5.86 -1.35 4.67
N ASN A 32 6.05 -2.32 5.56
CA ASN A 32 4.98 -2.92 6.35
C ASN A 32 4.19 -1.87 7.15
N ASP A 33 4.87 -0.83 7.65
CA ASP A 33 4.25 0.24 8.44
C ASP A 33 3.26 1.12 7.65
N ASN A 34 3.40 1.16 6.32
CA ASN A 34 2.55 1.95 5.43
C ASN A 34 1.43 1.11 4.80
N LEU A 35 1.35 -0.17 5.14
CA LEU A 35 0.31 -1.07 4.64
C LEU A 35 -0.99 -0.81 5.42
N PRO A 36 -2.11 -0.50 4.74
CA PRO A 36 -3.40 -0.35 5.41
C PRO A 36 -3.83 -1.67 6.07
N THR A 37 -4.69 -1.60 7.08
CA THR A 37 -5.27 -2.78 7.70
C THR A 37 -6.31 -3.42 6.76
N LEU A 38 -6.55 -4.74 6.88
CA LEU A 38 -7.60 -5.44 6.12
C LEU A 38 -8.99 -4.79 6.27
N ALA A 39 -9.30 -4.24 7.45
CA ALA A 39 -10.55 -3.53 7.69
C ALA A 39 -10.67 -2.26 6.84
N ALA A 40 -9.59 -1.48 6.71
CA ALA A 40 -9.57 -0.32 5.83
C ALA A 40 -9.71 -0.73 4.35
N ILE A 41 -9.10 -1.85 3.93
CA ILE A 41 -9.28 -2.38 2.57
C ILE A 41 -10.74 -2.75 2.29
N ALA A 42 -11.48 -3.26 3.28
CA ALA A 42 -12.90 -3.61 3.12
C ALA A 42 -13.80 -2.38 2.88
N GLU A 43 -13.38 -1.20 3.33
CA GLU A 43 -14.12 0.06 3.13
C GLU A 43 -13.73 0.77 1.82
N MET A 44 -12.69 0.29 1.13
CA MET A 44 -12.18 0.88 -0.09
C MET A 44 -12.81 0.28 -1.35
N SER A 45 -12.89 1.07 -2.42
CA SER A 45 -13.31 0.57 -3.72
C SER A 45 -12.23 -0.33 -4.34
N GLU A 46 -12.62 -1.26 -5.22
CA GLU A 46 -11.67 -2.13 -5.93
C GLU A 46 -10.59 -1.32 -6.69
N ALA A 47 -10.98 -0.19 -7.26
CA ALA A 47 -10.05 0.72 -7.95
C ALA A 47 -8.99 1.30 -7.01
N ASP A 48 -9.38 1.72 -5.80
CA ASP A 48 -8.43 2.26 -4.82
C ASP A 48 -7.48 1.18 -4.32
N VAL A 49 -8.01 -0.01 -4.05
CA VAL A 49 -7.21 -1.18 -3.64
C VAL A 49 -6.21 -1.56 -4.72
N ASN A 50 -6.64 -1.59 -5.98
CA ASN A 50 -5.81 -1.90 -7.14
C ASN A 50 -4.84 -0.76 -7.52
N SER A 51 -5.00 0.44 -6.97
CA SER A 51 -3.99 1.50 -7.07
C SER A 51 -2.97 1.44 -5.92
N LEU A 52 -3.38 0.97 -4.75
CA LEU A 52 -2.58 1.05 -3.53
C LEU A 52 -1.62 -0.14 -3.37
N LEU A 53 -2.15 -1.35 -3.56
CA LEU A 53 -1.45 -2.60 -3.25
C LEU A 53 -0.37 -3.02 -4.28
N PRO A 54 -0.52 -2.78 -5.60
CA PRO A 54 0.53 -3.18 -6.55
C PRO A 54 1.89 -2.59 -6.23
N GLY A 55 2.93 -3.42 -6.22
CA GLY A 55 4.29 -3.04 -5.83
C GLY A 55 4.68 -3.39 -4.39
N TYR A 56 3.71 -3.72 -3.52
CA TYR A 56 4.04 -4.36 -2.23
C TYR A 56 4.49 -5.80 -2.46
N HIS A 57 5.22 -6.35 -1.51
CA HIS A 57 5.60 -7.76 -1.54
C HIS A 57 4.61 -8.61 -0.74
N ILE A 58 4.28 -9.79 -1.25
CA ILE A 58 3.29 -10.68 -0.64
C ILE A 58 3.66 -11.08 0.79
N ASP A 59 4.96 -11.14 1.11
CA ASP A 59 5.44 -11.46 2.45
C ASP A 59 5.15 -10.32 3.44
N GLN A 60 5.15 -9.06 2.98
CA GLN A 60 4.76 -7.89 3.79
C GLN A 60 3.27 -7.94 4.12
N LEU A 61 2.44 -8.29 3.13
CA LEU A 61 1.00 -8.46 3.33
C LEU A 61 0.76 -9.57 4.37
N ARG A 62 1.46 -10.70 4.26
CA ARG A 62 1.35 -11.81 5.22
C ARG A 62 1.81 -11.45 6.62
N GLU A 63 2.79 -10.57 6.75
CA GLU A 63 3.30 -10.12 8.05
C GLU A 63 2.29 -9.20 8.76
N VAL A 64 1.64 -8.29 8.04
CA VAL A 64 0.70 -7.32 8.61
C VAL A 64 -0.71 -7.91 8.74
N TRP A 65 -1.16 -8.69 7.76
CA TRP A 65 -2.52 -9.24 7.68
C TRP A 65 -2.63 -10.68 8.16
N GLY A 66 -1.50 -11.35 8.36
CA GLY A 66 -1.46 -12.77 8.67
C GLY A 66 -1.59 -13.67 7.44
N LYS A 67 -1.66 -14.97 7.72
CA LYS A 67 -1.73 -16.01 6.68
C LYS A 67 -3.02 -15.85 5.84
N PRO A 68 -2.94 -15.87 4.50
CA PRO A 68 -4.12 -15.85 3.64
C PRO A 68 -4.98 -17.10 3.84
N ASP A 69 -6.29 -16.96 3.62
CA ASP A 69 -7.25 -18.06 3.68
C ASP A 69 -6.97 -19.11 2.59
N THR A 70 -6.67 -18.64 1.39
CA THR A 70 -6.23 -19.48 0.27
C THR A 70 -5.02 -18.85 -0.42
N SER A 71 -4.07 -19.67 -0.86
CA SER A 71 -2.92 -19.22 -1.63
C SER A 71 -2.53 -20.29 -2.63
N GLU A 72 -2.71 -20.00 -3.91
CA GLU A 72 -2.43 -20.93 -5.01
C GLU A 72 -2.02 -20.17 -6.28
N ASN A 73 -1.09 -20.73 -7.06
CA ASN A 73 -0.67 -20.23 -8.38
C ASN A 73 -0.36 -18.73 -8.45
N GLY A 74 0.33 -18.17 -7.44
CA GLY A 74 0.68 -16.75 -7.42
C GLY A 74 -0.48 -15.82 -7.08
N THR A 75 -1.56 -16.37 -6.50
CA THR A 75 -2.69 -15.61 -5.97
C THR A 75 -2.87 -15.95 -4.50
N ALA A 76 -3.18 -14.95 -3.69
CA ALA A 76 -3.53 -15.10 -2.29
C ALA A 76 -4.84 -14.37 -2.02
N CYS A 77 -5.70 -15.00 -1.24
CA CYS A 77 -7.01 -14.47 -0.91
C CYS A 77 -7.13 -14.26 0.60
N TRP A 78 -7.71 -13.13 0.99
CA TRP A 78 -8.10 -12.84 2.36
C TRP A 78 -9.59 -12.52 2.41
N LYS A 79 -10.30 -13.15 3.33
CA LYS A 79 -11.68 -12.77 3.64
C LYS A 79 -11.65 -11.46 4.44
N ILE A 80 -12.29 -10.44 3.89
CA ILE A 80 -12.36 -9.10 4.46
C ILE A 80 -13.83 -8.74 4.71
N GLY A 81 -14.18 -8.59 5.98
CA GLY A 81 -15.58 -8.42 6.38
C GLY A 81 -16.40 -9.71 6.26
N ASN A 82 -17.73 -9.56 6.14
CA ASN A 82 -18.65 -10.70 6.20
C ASN A 82 -18.78 -11.45 4.87
N ASP A 83 -18.86 -10.72 3.75
CA ASP A 83 -19.18 -11.29 2.44
C ASP A 83 -18.25 -10.79 1.31
N THR A 84 -17.01 -10.44 1.64
CA THR A 84 -16.05 -9.93 0.65
C THR A 84 -14.70 -10.63 0.77
N ILE A 85 -14.10 -10.93 -0.37
CA ILE A 85 -12.81 -11.60 -0.51
C ILE A 85 -11.90 -10.67 -1.31
N LEU A 86 -10.79 -10.29 -0.68
CA LEU A 86 -9.68 -9.64 -1.34
C LEU A 86 -8.86 -10.69 -2.07
N ILE A 87 -8.69 -10.52 -3.37
CA ILE A 87 -7.82 -11.35 -4.20
C ILE A 87 -6.59 -10.54 -4.56
N VAL A 88 -5.42 -11.07 -4.24
CA VAL A 88 -4.13 -10.45 -4.53
C VAL A 88 -3.34 -11.38 -5.42
N SER A 89 -3.13 -10.99 -6.67
CA SER A 89 -2.25 -11.71 -7.58
C SER A 89 -0.86 -11.05 -7.59
N TYR A 90 0.16 -11.88 -7.42
CA TYR A 90 1.55 -11.48 -7.32
C TYR A 90 2.41 -12.26 -8.33
N LYS A 91 3.48 -11.63 -8.78
CA LYS A 91 4.44 -12.22 -9.72
C LYS A 91 5.31 -13.26 -9.01
N ASN A 92 6.07 -14.05 -9.77
CA ASN A 92 7.00 -15.05 -9.24
C ASN A 92 8.07 -14.47 -8.29
N ASN A 93 8.37 -13.17 -8.40
CA ASN A 93 9.27 -12.48 -7.49
C ASN A 93 8.60 -11.99 -6.18
N GLY A 94 7.32 -12.36 -5.97
CA GLY A 94 6.51 -12.01 -4.79
C GLY A 94 5.90 -10.60 -4.82
N ILE A 95 6.13 -9.81 -5.88
CA ILE A 95 5.56 -8.46 -5.98
C ILE A 95 4.10 -8.54 -6.43
N VAL A 96 3.21 -7.91 -5.67
CA VAL A 96 1.79 -7.75 -5.99
C VAL A 96 1.64 -6.98 -7.31
N ALA A 97 0.85 -7.53 -8.22
CA ALA A 97 0.63 -6.98 -9.55
C ALA A 97 -0.76 -6.41 -9.73
N ILE A 98 -1.78 -7.14 -9.28
CA ILE A 98 -3.19 -6.75 -9.42
C ILE A 98 -3.96 -7.24 -8.20
N CYS A 99 -4.93 -6.43 -7.79
CA CYS A 99 -5.84 -6.76 -6.72
C CYS A 99 -7.29 -6.64 -7.21
N GLY A 100 -8.17 -7.48 -6.67
CA GLY A 100 -9.59 -7.46 -6.97
C GLY A 100 -10.42 -7.74 -5.72
N LEU A 101 -11.65 -7.26 -5.72
CA LEU A 101 -12.62 -7.51 -4.66
C LEU A 101 -13.73 -8.39 -5.23
N LYS A 102 -14.01 -9.49 -4.54
CA LYS A 102 -15.11 -10.39 -4.88
C LYS A 102 -16.08 -10.51 -3.74
N ASP A 103 -17.35 -10.69 -4.05
CA ASP A 103 -18.31 -11.15 -3.06
C ASP A 103 -18.15 -12.65 -2.77
N ASP A 104 -18.83 -13.16 -1.74
CA ASP A 104 -18.86 -14.58 -1.37
C ASP A 104 -19.42 -15.50 -2.46
N SER A 105 -20.05 -14.93 -3.50
CA SER A 105 -20.55 -15.63 -4.68
C SER A 105 -19.52 -15.73 -5.81
N GLY A 106 -18.38 -15.05 -5.68
CA GLY A 106 -17.29 -15.01 -6.66
C GLY A 106 -17.48 -13.97 -7.77
N THR A 107 -18.47 -13.09 -7.62
CA THR A 107 -18.74 -11.95 -8.52
C THR A 107 -17.83 -10.79 -8.14
N SER A 108 -17.23 -10.12 -9.12
CA SER A 108 -16.45 -8.89 -8.87
C SER A 108 -17.40 -7.78 -8.42
N ILE A 109 -17.00 -7.03 -7.39
CA ILE A 109 -17.83 -5.96 -6.83
C ILE A 109 -17.73 -4.66 -7.67
N GLY A 110 -16.95 -4.67 -8.75
CA GLY A 110 -16.57 -3.48 -9.52
C GLY A 110 -17.12 -3.33 -10.95
N GLU A 111 -18.18 -4.02 -11.36
CA GLU A 111 -18.86 -3.77 -12.65
C GLU A 111 -19.87 -2.60 -12.61
#